data_AF-A0A7S0QNE6-F1
#
_entry.id   AF-A0A7S0QNE6-F1
#
_cell.length_a   1.000
_cell.length_b   1.000
_cell.length_c   1.000
_cell.angle_alpha   90.00
_cell.angle_beta   90.00
_cell.angle_gamma   90.00
#
_symmetry.space_group_name_H-M   'P 1'
#
loop_
_entity.id
_entity.type
_entity.pdbx_description
1 polymer ?
#
loop_
_entity_poly.entity_id
_entity_poly.type
_entity_poly.pdbx_seq_one_letter_code
_entity_poly.pdbx_strand_id
1 'polypeptide(L)'
;RDDSDEGVSVGGSWLSKQFVRDVHTMVRVDGSPPPGDTPEERASYVYQVLSEACGWMDGEWTAAAVMPMVTQNLGIYLYEMLVERYGKEDPNVSVLQAGHHYIDVRSDPSAGLSITLVAYFKLHKSDDLAVAPWLIQAEIHVAFASEVVTVRFSKPAPLR
;
A
#
# COMPACT_ATOMS: atom_id res chain seq x y z
N ARG A 1 14.15 -22.46 -6.31
CA ARG A 1 14.36 -21.44 -7.37
C ARG A 1 14.86 -20.23 -6.62
N ASP A 2 16.14 -19.94 -6.80
CA ASP A 2 16.85 -18.88 -6.11
C ASP A 2 16.63 -17.61 -6.93
N ASP A 3 15.49 -16.94 -6.72
CA ASP A 3 15.21 -15.61 -7.26
C ASP A 3 15.91 -14.59 -6.35
N SER A 4 17.24 -14.73 -6.22
CA SER A 4 18.08 -13.86 -5.41
C SER A 4 17.91 -12.42 -5.90
N ASP A 5 17.15 -11.65 -5.11
CA ASP A 5 17.14 -10.20 -5.03
C ASP A 5 17.68 -9.49 -6.26
N GLU A 6 16.86 -9.35 -7.30
CA GLU A 6 17.14 -8.33 -8.29
C GLU A 6 16.80 -6.96 -7.69
N GLY A 7 17.84 -6.25 -7.25
CA GLY A 7 17.75 -4.90 -6.71
C GLY A 7 18.64 -3.92 -7.46
N VAL A 8 18.42 -2.63 -7.18
CA VAL A 8 19.17 -1.51 -7.72
C VAL A 8 19.88 -0.84 -6.55
N SER A 9 21.18 -0.62 -6.67
CA SER A 9 21.92 0.21 -5.72
C SER A 9 21.76 1.68 -6.11
N VAL A 10 21.17 2.48 -5.23
CA VAL A 10 21.03 3.93 -5.44
C VAL A 10 21.50 4.65 -4.19
N GLY A 11 22.47 5.57 -4.34
CA GLY A 11 23.02 6.34 -3.22
C GLY A 11 23.61 5.50 -2.07
N GLY A 12 24.08 4.27 -2.36
CA GLY A 12 24.62 3.35 -1.35
C GLY A 12 23.58 2.47 -0.64
N SER A 13 22.29 2.59 -1.00
CA SER A 13 21.20 1.76 -0.46
C SER A 13 20.72 0.76 -1.51
N TRP A 14 20.36 -0.45 -1.07
CA TRP A 14 19.81 -1.49 -1.94
C TRP A 14 18.29 -1.42 -1.98
N LEU A 15 17.72 -1.18 -3.16
CA LEU A 15 16.27 -1.10 -3.37
C LEU A 15 15.79 -2.27 -4.25
N SER A 16 14.70 -2.93 -3.89
CA SER A 16 14.15 -4.00 -4.74
C SER A 16 13.54 -3.41 -6.04
N LYS A 17 13.63 -4.14 -7.16
CA LYS A 17 12.96 -3.73 -8.41
C LYS A 17 11.46 -3.51 -8.23
N GLN A 18 10.84 -4.33 -7.38
CA GLN A 18 9.44 -4.23 -7.00
C GLN A 18 9.14 -2.85 -6.36
N PHE A 19 9.97 -2.42 -5.41
CA PHE A 19 9.84 -1.10 -4.78
C PHE A 19 10.03 0.04 -5.78
N VAL A 20 11.04 -0.02 -6.64
CA VAL A 20 11.29 1.01 -7.66
C VAL A 20 10.08 1.16 -8.62
N ARG A 21 9.53 0.03 -9.08
CA ARG A 21 8.36 0.00 -9.97
C ARG A 21 7.11 0.59 -9.30
N ASP A 22 6.87 0.20 -8.06
CA ASP A 22 5.67 0.57 -7.32
C ASP A 22 5.71 2.03 -6.88
N VAL A 23 6.87 2.54 -6.44
CA VAL A 23 7.03 3.95 -6.08
C VAL A 23 6.69 4.87 -7.24
N HIS A 24 7.13 4.49 -8.44
CA HIS A 24 6.90 5.30 -9.63
C HIS A 24 5.40 5.47 -9.97
N THR A 25 4.57 4.48 -9.64
CA THR A 25 3.19 4.39 -10.14
C THR A 25 2.14 4.62 -9.05
N MET A 26 2.45 4.30 -7.78
CA MET A 26 1.45 4.18 -6.72
C MET A 26 1.78 4.99 -5.48
N VAL A 27 3.06 5.28 -5.21
CA VAL A 27 3.47 5.95 -3.97
C VAL A 27 3.49 7.47 -4.14
N ARG A 28 3.05 8.15 -3.10
CA ARG A 28 3.06 9.59 -2.91
C ARG A 28 3.75 9.92 -1.60
N VAL A 29 4.31 11.12 -1.53
CA VAL A 29 4.82 11.73 -0.30
C VAL A 29 4.02 13.00 -0.05
N ASP A 30 3.37 13.07 1.11
CA ASP A 30 2.50 14.18 1.49
C ASP A 30 1.47 14.57 0.40
N GLY A 31 0.84 13.56 -0.19
CA GLY A 31 -0.19 13.70 -1.21
C GLY A 31 0.33 13.99 -2.62
N SER A 32 1.64 14.15 -2.81
CA SER A 32 2.26 14.51 -4.09
C SER A 32 3.12 13.37 -4.65
N PRO A 33 3.27 13.25 -5.98
CA PRO A 33 4.26 12.34 -6.55
C PRO A 33 5.66 12.65 -6.02
N PRO A 34 6.48 11.65 -5.69
CA PRO A 34 7.84 11.89 -5.23
C PRO A 34 8.67 12.60 -6.31
N PRO A 35 9.55 13.54 -5.94
CA PRO A 35 10.47 14.21 -6.87
C PRO A 35 11.46 13.22 -7.48
N GLY A 36 11.92 13.52 -8.69
CA GLY A 36 12.87 12.71 -9.46
C GLY A 36 12.43 12.55 -10.92
N ASP A 37 13.41 12.57 -11.82
CA ASP A 37 13.20 12.41 -13.25
C ASP A 37 13.12 10.93 -13.64
N THR A 38 13.81 10.06 -12.87
CA THR A 38 13.80 8.60 -13.06
C THR A 38 13.03 7.85 -11.96
N PRO A 39 12.52 6.64 -12.23
CA PRO A 39 11.95 5.77 -11.20
C PRO A 39 12.89 5.54 -10.01
N GLU A 40 14.19 5.38 -10.27
CA GLU A 40 15.22 5.14 -9.27
C GLU A 40 15.44 6.35 -8.35
N GLU A 41 15.45 7.56 -8.90
CA GLU A 41 15.53 8.80 -8.11
C GLU A 41 14.31 8.96 -7.20
N ARG A 42 13.11 8.70 -7.74
CA ARG A 42 11.86 8.73 -6.95
C ARG A 42 11.87 7.71 -5.83
N ALA A 43 12.28 6.47 -6.12
CA ALA A 43 12.41 5.41 -5.13
C ALA A 43 13.43 5.77 -4.05
N SER A 44 14.54 6.37 -4.43
CA SER A 44 15.57 6.83 -3.49
C SER A 44 15.06 7.94 -2.59
N TYR A 45 14.31 8.89 -3.13
CA TYR A 45 13.68 9.94 -2.35
C TYR A 45 12.71 9.35 -1.31
N VAL A 46 11.83 8.44 -1.72
CA VAL A 46 10.91 7.77 -0.78
C VAL A 46 11.70 6.99 0.28
N TYR A 47 12.76 6.27 -0.09
CA TYR A 47 13.60 5.56 0.87
C TYR A 47 14.27 6.49 1.89
N GLN A 48 14.73 7.67 1.47
CA GLN A 48 15.28 8.69 2.35
C GLN A 48 14.22 9.19 3.34
N VAL A 49 13.02 9.54 2.86
CA VAL A 49 11.89 9.94 3.71
C VAL A 49 11.56 8.87 4.74
N LEU A 50 11.50 7.60 4.32
CA LEU A 50 11.27 6.47 5.24
C LEU A 50 12.39 6.34 6.27
N SER A 51 13.65 6.50 5.85
CA SER A 51 14.83 6.37 6.72
C SER A 51 14.88 7.47 7.77
N GLU A 52 14.63 8.72 7.36
CA GLU A 52 14.55 9.87 8.26
C GLU A 52 13.41 9.70 9.27
N ALA A 53 12.21 9.34 8.79
CA ALA A 53 11.06 9.15 9.66
C ALA A 53 11.25 8.00 10.66
N CYS A 54 11.89 6.90 10.25
CA CYS A 54 12.26 5.81 11.15
C CYS A 54 13.27 6.28 12.22
N GLY A 55 14.19 7.17 11.87
CA GLY A 55 15.17 7.74 12.82
C GLY A 55 14.56 8.64 13.90
N TRP A 56 13.32 9.10 13.73
CA TRP A 56 12.60 9.89 14.74
C TRP A 56 11.77 9.05 15.71
N MET A 57 11.55 7.78 15.40
CA MET A 57 10.69 6.90 16.21
C MET A 57 11.54 6.06 17.16
N ASP A 58 11.07 5.89 18.40
CA ASP A 58 11.66 4.94 19.34
C ASP A 58 11.33 3.51 18.88
N GLY A 59 12.33 2.72 18.46
CA GLY A 59 12.14 1.32 18.10
C GLY A 59 13.12 0.76 17.07
N GLU A 60 12.85 -0.47 16.62
CA GLU A 60 13.65 -1.18 15.61
C GLU A 60 13.14 -0.97 14.17
N TRP A 61 12.23 -0.01 13.95
CA TRP A 61 11.72 0.27 12.61
C TRP A 61 12.84 0.79 11.72
N THR A 62 13.04 0.14 10.58
CA THR A 62 13.99 0.56 9.55
C THR A 62 13.24 0.78 8.24
N ALA A 63 13.76 1.64 7.38
CA ALA A 63 13.21 1.83 6.04
C ALA A 63 13.10 0.50 5.27
N ALA A 64 14.08 -0.39 5.43
CA ALA A 64 14.07 -1.72 4.83
C ALA A 64 12.91 -2.60 5.32
N ALA A 65 12.56 -2.54 6.62
CA ALA A 65 11.42 -3.26 7.18
C ALA A 65 10.07 -2.68 6.74
N VAL A 66 10.03 -1.38 6.48
CA VAL A 66 8.80 -0.66 6.09
C VAL A 66 8.52 -0.75 4.59
N MET A 67 9.56 -0.83 3.74
CA MET A 67 9.43 -0.92 2.28
C MET A 67 8.40 -1.98 1.78
N PRO A 68 8.39 -3.22 2.30
CA PRO A 68 7.37 -4.22 1.92
C PRO A 68 5.94 -3.80 2.30
N MET A 69 5.76 -3.05 3.39
CA MET A 69 4.46 -2.50 3.79
C MET A 69 3.97 -1.44 2.81
N VAL A 70 4.89 -0.58 2.34
CA VAL A 70 4.64 0.49 1.35
C VAL A 70 4.34 -0.07 -0.05
N THR A 71 4.53 -1.37 -0.32
CA THR A 71 4.41 -1.92 -1.68
C THR A 71 3.39 -3.03 -1.81
N GLN A 72 3.36 -3.97 -0.85
CA GLN A 72 2.60 -5.21 -1.04
C GLN A 72 1.72 -5.60 0.16
N ASN A 73 2.24 -5.51 1.38
CA ASN A 73 1.58 -6.15 2.53
C ASN A 73 0.23 -5.51 2.88
N LEU A 74 0.11 -4.18 2.76
CA LEU A 74 -1.14 -3.48 3.08
C LEU A 74 -2.26 -3.82 2.09
N GLY A 75 -1.94 -4.02 0.81
CA GLY A 75 -2.93 -4.39 -0.21
C GLY A 75 -3.46 -5.80 0.00
N ILE A 76 -2.59 -6.74 0.38
CA ILE A 76 -2.98 -8.11 0.74
C ILE A 76 -3.85 -8.08 1.99
N TYR A 77 -3.47 -7.32 3.01
CA TYR A 77 -4.23 -7.22 4.25
C TYR A 77 -5.65 -6.68 4.01
N LEU A 78 -5.81 -5.62 3.21
CA LEU A 78 -7.12 -5.10 2.83
C LEU A 78 -7.97 -6.14 2.07
N TYR A 79 -7.34 -6.88 1.14
CA TYR A 79 -8.01 -7.94 0.40
C TYR A 79 -8.53 -9.05 1.32
N GLU A 80 -7.69 -9.55 2.23
CA GLU A 80 -8.04 -10.61 3.17
C GLU A 80 -9.19 -10.18 4.08
N MET A 81 -9.16 -8.95 4.59
CA MET A 81 -10.26 -8.42 5.40
C MET A 81 -11.58 -8.30 4.63
N LEU A 82 -11.53 -7.94 3.34
CA LEU A 82 -12.73 -7.90 2.50
C LEU A 82 -13.27 -9.30 2.20
N VAL A 83 -12.39 -10.26 1.93
CA VAL A 83 -12.77 -11.67 1.74
C VAL A 83 -13.39 -12.22 3.02
N GLU A 84 -12.80 -11.93 4.18
CA GLU A 84 -13.35 -12.34 5.47
C GLU A 84 -14.72 -11.72 5.71
N ARG A 85 -14.87 -10.42 5.48
CA ARG A 85 -16.12 -9.70 5.69
C ARG A 85 -17.24 -10.20 4.79
N TYR A 86 -17.02 -10.22 3.47
CA TYR A 86 -18.08 -10.51 2.51
C TYR A 86 -18.21 -12.00 2.18
N GLY A 87 -17.12 -12.76 2.20
CA GLY A 87 -17.16 -14.20 1.96
C GLY A 87 -17.78 -15.00 3.12
N LYS A 88 -17.72 -14.48 4.36
CA LYS A 88 -18.48 -15.06 5.49
C LYS A 88 -19.97 -14.72 5.42
N GLU A 89 -20.32 -13.52 4.96
CA GLU A 89 -21.71 -13.07 4.84
C GLU A 89 -22.43 -13.75 3.67
N ASP A 90 -21.73 -13.93 2.54
CA ASP A 90 -22.24 -14.62 1.35
C ASP A 90 -21.09 -15.40 0.67
N PRO A 91 -21.10 -16.75 0.72
CA PRO A 91 -20.06 -17.57 0.09
C PRO A 91 -20.05 -17.44 -1.44
N ASN A 92 -21.10 -16.84 -2.02
CA ASN A 92 -21.16 -16.52 -3.43
C ASN A 92 -20.59 -15.14 -3.75
N VAL A 93 -19.83 -14.48 -2.88
CA VAL A 93 -19.17 -13.22 -3.21
C VAL A 93 -17.67 -13.43 -3.42
N SER A 94 -17.21 -13.04 -4.61
CA SER A 94 -15.79 -12.99 -4.98
C SER A 94 -15.29 -11.56 -4.90
N VAL A 95 -14.14 -11.36 -4.23
CA VAL A 95 -13.43 -10.08 -4.17
C VAL A 95 -12.34 -10.07 -5.23
N LEU A 96 -12.30 -9.06 -6.08
CA LEU A 96 -11.26 -8.84 -7.09
C LEU A 96 -10.66 -7.45 -6.95
N GLN A 97 -9.38 -7.27 -7.25
CA GLN A 97 -8.77 -5.94 -7.29
C GLN A 97 -9.28 -5.14 -8.50
N ALA A 98 -9.62 -3.87 -8.30
CA ALA A 98 -10.09 -2.99 -9.38
C ALA A 98 -8.95 -2.32 -10.17
N GLY A 99 -7.70 -2.49 -9.73
CA GLY A 99 -6.50 -1.92 -10.37
C GLY A 99 -6.17 -0.49 -9.96
N HIS A 100 -7.02 0.17 -9.18
CA HIS A 100 -6.76 1.52 -8.65
C HIS A 100 -6.37 1.43 -7.19
N HIS A 101 -5.13 1.82 -6.88
CA HIS A 101 -4.69 2.07 -5.52
C HIS A 101 -3.56 3.10 -5.51
N TYR A 102 -3.43 3.81 -4.40
CA TYR A 102 -2.28 4.67 -4.14
C TYR A 102 -1.91 4.59 -2.67
N ILE A 103 -0.64 4.85 -2.40
CA ILE A 103 -0.05 4.80 -1.06
C ILE A 103 0.51 6.18 -0.78
N ASP A 104 0.08 6.78 0.31
CA ASP A 104 0.56 8.07 0.78
C ASP A 104 1.47 7.85 1.98
N VAL A 105 2.73 8.25 1.84
CA VAL A 105 3.73 8.26 2.90
C VAL A 105 3.76 9.66 3.48
N ARG A 106 3.57 9.78 4.79
CA ARG A 106 3.72 11.05 5.50
C ARG A 106 4.69 10.89 6.64
N SER A 107 5.60 11.84 6.75
CA SER A 107 6.62 11.88 7.79
C SER A 107 6.54 13.20 8.53
N ASP A 108 6.42 13.16 9.84
CA ASP A 108 6.42 14.34 10.71
C ASP A 108 7.37 14.12 11.89
N PRO A 109 8.29 15.04 12.22
CA PRO A 109 9.24 14.85 13.33
C PRO A 109 8.60 14.61 14.70
N SER A 110 7.35 15.04 14.91
CA SER A 110 6.62 14.87 16.17
C SER A 110 5.69 13.65 16.19
N ALA A 111 5.20 13.22 15.02
CA ALA A 111 4.29 12.07 14.89
C ALA A 111 4.93 10.82 14.24
N GLY A 112 6.18 10.91 13.80
CA GLY A 112 6.92 9.85 13.13
C GLY A 112 6.42 9.57 11.71
N LEU A 113 6.39 8.29 11.36
CA LEU A 113 5.91 7.81 10.07
C LEU A 113 4.43 7.44 10.10
N SER A 114 3.69 7.83 9.06
CA SER A 114 2.39 7.26 8.76
C SER A 114 2.24 6.87 7.29
N ILE A 115 1.53 5.78 7.05
CA ILE A 115 1.26 5.26 5.71
C ILE A 115 -0.24 5.09 5.54
N THR A 116 -0.78 5.63 4.45
CA THR A 116 -2.18 5.43 4.08
C THR A 116 -2.24 4.74 2.73
N LEU A 117 -2.82 3.55 2.66
CA LEU A 117 -3.18 2.90 1.39
C LEU A 117 -4.67 3.08 1.17
N VAL A 118 -5.03 3.59 -0.02
CA VAL A 118 -6.40 3.54 -0.53
C VAL A 118 -6.42 2.62 -1.74
N ALA A 119 -7.28 1.60 -1.71
CA ALA A 119 -7.41 0.61 -2.75
C ALA A 119 -8.88 0.37 -3.11
N TYR A 120 -9.14 0.07 -4.38
CA TYR A 120 -10.47 -0.23 -4.88
C TYR A 120 -10.60 -1.71 -5.22
N PHE A 121 -11.72 -2.29 -4.84
CA PHE A 121 -12.07 -3.69 -5.04
C PHE A 121 -13.43 -3.83 -5.71
N LYS A 122 -13.59 -4.88 -6.50
CA LYS A 122 -14.84 -5.30 -7.12
C LYS A 122 -15.37 -6.49 -6.36
N LEU A 123 -16.62 -6.41 -5.91
CA LEU A 123 -17.39 -7.55 -5.44
C LEU A 123 -18.22 -8.08 -6.59
N HIS A 124 -17.96 -9.33 -6.95
CA HIS A 124 -18.77 -10.08 -7.90
C HIS A 124 -19.62 -11.08 -7.14
N LYS A 125 -20.88 -11.22 -7.53
CA LYS A 125 -21.63 -12.42 -7.19
C LYS A 125 -21.15 -13.57 -8.09
N SER A 126 -20.89 -14.72 -7.50
CA SER A 126 -20.18 -15.86 -8.08
C SER A 126 -21.03 -16.63 -9.09
N ASP A 127 -22.35 -16.47 -9.01
CA ASP A 127 -23.35 -17.11 -9.84
C ASP A 127 -23.54 -16.42 -11.20
N ASP A 128 -23.19 -15.14 -11.33
CA ASP A 128 -23.29 -14.42 -12.59
C ASP A 128 -22.28 -13.27 -12.72
N LEU A 129 -21.14 -13.55 -13.38
CA LEU A 129 -20.16 -12.53 -13.74
C LEU A 129 -20.68 -11.50 -14.77
N ALA A 130 -21.83 -11.75 -15.41
CA ALA A 130 -22.48 -10.77 -16.28
C ALA A 130 -23.21 -9.67 -15.48
N VAL A 131 -23.46 -9.89 -14.18
CA VAL A 131 -23.96 -8.84 -13.28
C VAL A 131 -22.83 -7.86 -12.98
N ALA A 132 -23.12 -6.57 -13.15
CA ALA A 132 -22.17 -5.50 -12.85
C ALA A 132 -21.68 -5.60 -11.39
N PRO A 133 -20.37 -5.58 -11.15
CA PRO A 133 -19.83 -5.70 -9.80
C PRO A 133 -20.18 -4.48 -8.94
N TRP A 134 -20.12 -4.67 -7.64
CA TRP A 134 -20.10 -3.55 -6.71
C TRP A 134 -18.67 -3.10 -6.46
N LEU A 135 -18.44 -1.80 -6.53
CA LEU A 135 -17.18 -1.17 -6.16
C LEU A 135 -17.14 -0.92 -4.66
N ILE A 136 -16.01 -1.23 -4.05
CA ILE A 136 -15.68 -0.87 -2.68
C ILE A 136 -14.36 -0.11 -2.69
N GLN A 137 -14.33 1.02 -2.00
CA GLN A 137 -13.10 1.67 -1.58
C GLN A 137 -12.71 1.14 -0.19
N ALA A 138 -11.48 0.70 -0.06
CA ALA A 138 -10.87 0.30 1.18
C ALA A 138 -9.69 1.24 1.50
N GLU A 139 -9.56 1.58 2.77
CA GLU A 139 -8.51 2.45 3.27
C GLU A 139 -7.89 1.78 4.50
N ILE A 140 -6.56 1.71 4.53
CA ILE A 140 -5.80 1.37 5.74
C ILE A 140 -4.84 2.50 6.04
N HIS A 141 -4.85 2.93 7.29
CA HIS A 141 -3.93 3.90 7.84
C HIS A 141 -3.11 3.25 8.94
N VAL A 142 -1.79 3.35 8.83
CA VAL A 142 -0.82 2.85 9.81
C VAL A 142 -0.02 4.04 10.34
N ALA A 143 -0.12 4.32 11.63
CA ALA A 143 0.69 5.30 12.33
C ALA A 143 1.69 4.56 13.23
N PHE A 144 2.98 4.61 12.85
CA PHE A 144 4.01 3.76 13.44
C PHE A 144 4.37 4.19 14.87
N ALA A 145 4.53 5.48 15.12
CA ALA A 145 4.92 6.00 16.44
C ALA A 145 3.88 5.72 17.53
N SER A 146 2.59 5.73 17.17
CA SER A 146 1.49 5.43 18.09
C SER A 146 1.02 3.97 18.05
N GLU A 147 1.63 3.14 17.18
CA GLU A 147 1.23 1.74 16.92
C GLU A 147 -0.27 1.59 16.58
N VAL A 148 -0.84 2.57 15.87
CA VAL A 148 -2.27 2.57 15.52
C VAL A 148 -2.45 2.10 14.09
N VAL A 149 -3.31 1.09 13.91
CA VAL A 149 -3.80 0.64 12.60
C VAL A 149 -5.30 0.88 12.52
N THR A 150 -5.74 1.63 11.52
CA THR A 150 -7.16 1.90 11.26
C THR A 150 -7.53 1.41 9.87
N VAL A 151 -8.61 0.63 9.77
CA VAL A 151 -9.14 0.13 8.49
C VAL A 151 -10.56 0.62 8.29
N ARG A 152 -10.87 1.07 7.07
CA ARG A 152 -12.19 1.56 6.68
C ARG A 152 -12.59 0.97 5.33
N PHE A 153 -13.87 0.62 5.22
CA PHE A 153 -14.49 0.20 3.96
C PHE A 153 -15.66 1.11 3.65
N SER A 154 -15.77 1.54 2.40
CA SER A 154 -16.99 2.19 1.91
C SER A 154 -18.15 1.18 1.88
N LYS A 155 -19.37 1.70 1.80
CA LYS A 155 -20.51 0.87 1.41
C LYS A 155 -20.30 0.39 -0.04
N PRO A 156 -20.67 -0.87 -0.39
CA PRO A 156 -20.65 -1.33 -1.77
C PRO A 156 -21.57 -0.46 -2.63
N ALA A 157 -21.08 -0.05 -3.80
CA ALA A 157 -21.84 0.76 -4.76
C ALA A 157 -21.80 0.11 -6.15
N PRO A 158 -22.93 0.03 -6.89
CA PRO A 158 -22.92 -0.48 -8.26
C PRO A 158 -21.96 0.29 -9.17
N LEU A 159 -21.09 -0.44 -9.87
CA LEU A 159 -20.31 0.13 -10.97
C LEU A 159 -21.29 0.40 -12.13
N ARG A 160 -21.50 1.67 -12.47
CA ARG A 160 -22.36 2.08 -13.60
C ARG A 160 -21.59 2.09 -14.91
#